data_AF-A0AAW9WFZ5-F1
#
_entry.id   AF-A0AAW9WFZ5-F1
#
_cell.length_a   1.000
_cell.length_b   1.000
_cell.length_c   1.000
_cell.angle_alpha   90.00
_cell.angle_beta   90.00
_cell.angle_gamma   90.00
#
_symmetry.space_group_name_H-M   'P 1'
#
loop_
_entity.id
_entity.type
_entity.pdbx_description
1 polymer ?
#
loop_
_entity_poly.entity_id
_entity_poly.type
_entity_poly.pdbx_seq_one_letter_code
_entity_poly.pdbx_strand_id
1 'polypeptide(L)'
;MLSQEEKIYVEQACLKLKERGWFPGEKFNLSTITEQEIAGFEQQHQVTLPSLYRTFLTSFALPQKSIHICATIYDMGDFGPLWLRFDCPRTMKDISEQMEILQEIRDFCELPEGCFRNLIPIGDWGAGWGPLCIDLSKPEEMVDGDDEDTWSLVWFDHEDFDWDEQYLGEDGLLHGQAALPSLKVLLDWYFYGELENKYEQEEGVKPTYEWYQDTLKL
;
A
#
# COMPACT_ATOMS: atom_id res chain seq x y z
N MET A 1 -0.30 -19.59 9.85
CA MET A 1 -0.58 -20.46 8.68
C MET A 1 -1.53 -19.65 7.81
N LEU A 2 -1.12 -19.22 6.63
CA LEU A 2 -1.97 -18.37 5.77
C LEU A 2 -3.25 -19.09 5.38
N SER A 3 -4.37 -18.37 5.36
CA SER A 3 -5.64 -18.97 4.99
C SER A 3 -5.67 -19.27 3.48
N GLN A 4 -6.33 -20.35 3.09
CA GLN A 4 -6.56 -20.66 1.67
C GLN A 4 -7.42 -19.57 1.01
N GLU A 5 -8.27 -18.90 1.79
CA GLU A 5 -9.14 -17.82 1.34
C GLU A 5 -8.34 -16.57 0.95
N GLU A 6 -7.39 -16.12 1.77
CA GLU A 6 -6.50 -14.99 1.44
C GLU A 6 -5.69 -15.27 0.18
N LYS A 7 -5.21 -16.51 0.00
CA LYS A 7 -4.44 -16.88 -1.21
C LYS A 7 -5.30 -16.73 -2.45
N ILE A 8 -6.50 -17.32 -2.44
CA ILE A 8 -7.44 -17.19 -3.56
C ILE A 8 -7.78 -15.71 -3.80
N TYR A 9 -8.01 -14.94 -2.75
CA TYR A 9 -8.33 -13.52 -2.84
C TYR A 9 -7.20 -12.70 -3.49
N VAL A 10 -5.97 -12.79 -2.96
CA VAL A 10 -4.81 -12.11 -3.54
C VAL A 10 -4.58 -12.54 -4.98
N GLU A 11 -4.74 -13.84 -5.28
CA GLU A 11 -4.58 -14.33 -6.63
C GLU A 11 -5.60 -13.70 -7.60
N GLN A 12 -6.85 -13.62 -7.18
CA GLN A 12 -7.92 -12.98 -7.95
C GLN A 12 -7.70 -11.47 -8.09
N ALA A 13 -7.18 -10.78 -7.07
CA ALA A 13 -6.84 -9.37 -7.15
C ALA A 13 -5.83 -9.11 -8.29
N CYS A 14 -4.75 -9.89 -8.32
CA CYS A 14 -3.74 -9.81 -9.38
C CYS A 14 -4.32 -10.12 -10.77
N LEU A 15 -5.20 -11.12 -10.89
CA LEU A 15 -5.86 -11.42 -12.16
C LEU A 15 -6.77 -10.28 -12.63
N LYS A 16 -7.54 -9.69 -11.71
CA LYS A 16 -8.43 -8.55 -11.99
C LYS A 16 -7.66 -7.32 -12.44
N LEU A 17 -6.51 -7.06 -11.83
CA LEU A 17 -5.61 -5.99 -12.27
C LEU A 17 -5.23 -6.17 -13.75
N LYS A 18 -4.92 -7.41 -14.18
CA LYS A 18 -4.65 -7.71 -15.61
C LYS A 18 -5.88 -7.58 -16.49
N GLU A 19 -7.04 -8.05 -16.04
CA GLU A 19 -8.30 -7.92 -16.78
C GLU A 19 -8.67 -6.45 -17.03
N ARG A 20 -8.31 -5.57 -16.10
CA ARG A 20 -8.44 -4.11 -16.21
C ARG A 20 -7.42 -3.45 -17.15
N GLY A 21 -6.56 -4.24 -17.80
CA GLY A 21 -5.63 -3.78 -18.85
C GLY A 21 -4.24 -3.42 -18.36
N TRP A 22 -3.95 -3.54 -17.06
CA TRP A 22 -2.63 -3.23 -16.51
C TRP A 22 -1.60 -4.30 -16.91
N PHE A 23 -0.40 -3.84 -17.31
CA PHE A 23 0.74 -4.66 -17.75
C PHE A 23 0.42 -5.59 -18.95
N PRO A 24 -0.01 -5.03 -20.10
CA PRO A 24 -0.38 -5.82 -21.26
C PRO A 24 0.81 -6.64 -21.77
N GLY A 25 0.61 -7.95 -21.93
CA GLY A 25 1.63 -8.88 -22.41
C GLY A 25 2.61 -9.40 -21.33
N GLU A 26 2.57 -8.84 -20.12
CA GLU A 26 3.43 -9.28 -19.02
C GLU A 26 2.90 -10.54 -18.33
N LYS A 27 3.85 -11.35 -17.81
CA LYS A 27 3.55 -12.53 -17.00
C LYS A 27 3.74 -12.20 -15.53
N PHE A 28 2.78 -12.62 -14.71
CA PHE A 28 2.91 -12.54 -13.26
C PHE A 28 3.48 -13.88 -12.82
N ASN A 29 4.68 -13.84 -12.25
CA ASN A 29 5.36 -15.05 -11.79
C ASN A 29 4.92 -15.36 -10.36
N LEU A 30 5.04 -16.62 -9.94
CA LEU A 30 4.89 -16.94 -8.53
C LEU A 30 6.01 -16.27 -7.72
N SER A 31 5.70 -15.85 -6.50
CA SER A 31 6.72 -15.32 -5.60
C SER A 31 7.71 -16.42 -5.21
N THR A 32 8.97 -16.01 -5.02
CA THR A 32 10.01 -16.85 -4.44
C THR A 32 10.17 -16.63 -2.94
N ILE A 33 9.51 -15.61 -2.38
CA ILE A 33 9.53 -15.32 -0.94
C ILE A 33 8.82 -16.46 -0.20
N THR A 34 9.47 -16.96 0.83
CA THR A 34 8.99 -18.06 1.65
C THR A 34 8.55 -17.58 3.04
N GLU A 35 7.68 -18.36 3.68
CA GLU A 35 7.29 -18.15 5.09
C GLU A 35 8.50 -18.13 6.04
N GLN A 36 9.56 -18.89 5.72
CA GLN A 36 10.77 -18.92 6.53
C GLN A 36 11.55 -17.61 6.43
N GLU A 37 11.63 -17.02 5.23
CA GLU A 37 12.26 -15.70 5.06
C GLU A 37 11.44 -14.61 5.74
N ILE A 38 10.11 -14.67 5.66
CA ILE A 38 9.21 -13.77 6.40
C ILE A 38 9.44 -13.90 7.91
N ALA A 39 9.46 -15.12 8.46
CA ALA A 39 9.70 -15.33 9.88
C ALA A 39 11.08 -14.81 10.34
N GLY A 40 12.11 -14.96 9.48
CA GLY A 40 13.43 -14.39 9.74
C GLY A 40 13.42 -12.87 9.76
N PHE A 41 12.70 -12.23 8.84
CA PHE A 41 12.50 -10.78 8.82
C PHE A 41 11.73 -10.29 10.05
N GLU A 42 10.61 -10.92 10.39
CA GLU A 42 9.79 -10.61 11.59
C GLU A 42 10.64 -10.70 12.86
N GLN A 43 11.49 -11.73 12.97
CA GLN A 43 12.41 -11.89 14.10
C GLN A 43 13.51 -10.81 14.11
N GLN A 44 14.10 -10.48 12.96
CA GLN A 44 15.17 -9.48 12.85
C GLN A 44 14.68 -8.09 13.25
N HIS A 45 13.50 -7.70 12.77
CA HIS A 45 12.92 -6.37 12.99
C HIS A 45 12.01 -6.30 14.22
N GLN A 46 11.74 -7.43 14.89
CA GLN A 46 10.84 -7.55 16.04
C GLN A 46 9.42 -7.06 15.74
N VAL A 47 8.92 -7.42 14.56
CA VAL A 47 7.59 -7.04 14.06
C VAL A 47 6.77 -8.28 13.72
N THR A 48 5.46 -8.12 13.51
CA THR A 48 4.59 -9.15 12.94
C THR A 48 3.88 -8.55 11.74
N LEU A 49 4.08 -9.13 10.57
CA LEU A 49 3.45 -8.67 9.34
C LEU A 49 2.00 -9.15 9.29
N PRO A 50 1.06 -8.33 8.78
CA PRO A 50 -0.34 -8.74 8.66
C PRO A 50 -0.50 -9.95 7.74
N SER A 51 -1.50 -10.80 8.02
CA SER A 51 -1.65 -12.08 7.32
C SER A 51 -1.93 -11.89 5.82
N LEU A 52 -2.70 -10.87 5.46
CA LEU A 52 -2.96 -10.55 4.07
C LEU A 52 -1.69 -10.08 3.35
N TYR A 53 -0.86 -9.27 4.01
CA TYR A 53 0.42 -8.82 3.42
C TYR A 53 1.40 -9.98 3.25
N ARG A 54 1.52 -10.87 4.24
CA ARG A 54 2.30 -12.12 4.12
C ARG A 54 1.81 -12.98 2.95
N THR A 55 0.49 -13.05 2.77
CA THR A 55 -0.11 -13.76 1.62
C THR A 55 0.23 -13.09 0.31
N PHE A 56 0.18 -11.76 0.26
CA PHE A 56 0.60 -10.99 -0.91
C PHE A 56 2.05 -11.31 -1.30
N LEU A 57 2.97 -11.21 -0.34
CA LEU A 57 4.41 -11.45 -0.51
C LEU A 57 4.71 -12.87 -1.03
N THR A 58 3.93 -13.88 -0.64
CA THR A 58 4.17 -15.29 -0.99
C THR A 58 3.39 -15.77 -2.21
N SER A 59 2.40 -15.02 -2.70
CA SER A 59 1.55 -15.43 -3.82
C SER A 59 2.15 -15.08 -5.18
N PHE A 60 2.32 -13.78 -5.45
CA PHE A 60 2.69 -13.31 -6.79
C PHE A 60 3.84 -12.31 -6.77
N ALA A 61 4.66 -12.44 -7.80
CA ALA A 61 5.74 -11.55 -8.14
C ALA A 61 5.31 -10.77 -9.39
N LEU A 62 4.85 -9.53 -9.21
CA LEU A 62 4.43 -8.61 -10.28
C LEU A 62 5.58 -8.32 -11.24
N PRO A 63 5.39 -7.72 -12.43
CA PRO A 63 6.43 -7.69 -13.48
C PRO A 63 7.72 -6.96 -13.08
N GLN A 64 7.62 -5.98 -12.19
CA GLN A 64 8.72 -5.11 -11.76
C GLN A 64 8.80 -5.08 -10.22
N LYS A 65 9.88 -4.48 -9.67
CA LYS A 65 10.05 -4.32 -8.21
C LYS A 65 9.14 -3.26 -7.61
N SER A 66 8.63 -2.37 -8.43
CA SER A 66 7.53 -1.46 -8.13
C SER A 66 6.72 -1.31 -9.42
N ILE A 67 5.42 -1.05 -9.27
CA ILE A 67 4.53 -0.84 -10.39
C ILE A 67 3.78 0.48 -10.24
N HIS A 68 3.41 1.08 -11.35
CA HIS A 68 2.53 2.26 -11.35
C HIS A 68 1.16 1.82 -11.82
N ILE A 69 0.16 2.01 -10.97
CA ILE A 69 -1.23 1.71 -11.26
C ILE A 69 -2.10 2.90 -10.86
N CYS A 70 -3.23 3.07 -11.54
CA CYS A 70 -4.21 4.09 -11.23
C CYS A 70 -5.54 3.42 -10.96
N ALA A 71 -6.30 3.97 -10.04
CA ALA A 71 -7.68 3.55 -9.80
C ALA A 71 -8.52 4.76 -9.42
N THR A 72 -9.82 4.60 -9.55
CA THR A 72 -10.76 5.52 -8.95
C THR A 72 -10.77 5.26 -7.46
N ILE A 73 -10.54 6.30 -6.67
CA ILE A 73 -10.64 6.28 -5.22
C ILE A 73 -11.79 7.19 -4.78
N TYR A 74 -12.27 6.98 -3.57
CA TYR A 74 -13.18 7.91 -2.90
C TYR A 74 -12.39 8.62 -1.82
N ASP A 75 -12.23 9.93 -1.97
CA ASP A 75 -11.48 10.76 -1.04
C ASP A 75 -12.23 12.08 -0.81
N MET A 76 -12.30 12.50 0.46
CA MET A 76 -12.91 13.78 0.87
C MET A 76 -14.29 14.10 0.29
N GLY A 77 -15.08 13.06 -0.01
CA GLY A 77 -16.45 13.21 -0.51
C GLY A 77 -16.59 13.06 -2.03
N ASP A 78 -15.50 13.07 -2.78
CA ASP A 78 -15.48 13.03 -4.24
C ASP A 78 -14.74 11.78 -4.76
N PHE A 79 -15.13 11.35 -5.96
CA PHE A 79 -14.37 10.34 -6.67
C PHE A 79 -13.31 10.95 -7.56
N GLY A 80 -12.13 10.34 -7.60
CA GLY A 80 -11.07 10.78 -8.49
C GLY A 80 -10.08 9.67 -8.84
N PRO A 81 -9.39 9.79 -9.99
CA PRO A 81 -8.26 8.92 -10.30
C PRO A 81 -7.05 9.28 -9.43
N LEU A 82 -6.46 8.30 -8.75
CA LEU A 82 -5.19 8.47 -8.02
C LEU A 82 -4.15 7.44 -8.46
N TRP A 83 -2.95 7.92 -8.80
CA TRP A 83 -1.79 7.09 -9.11
C TRP A 83 -1.17 6.53 -7.84
N LEU A 84 -0.81 5.26 -7.88
CA LEU A 84 -0.05 4.57 -6.84
C LEU A 84 1.17 3.90 -7.46
N ARG A 85 2.35 4.28 -6.97
CA ARG A 85 3.55 3.43 -7.07
C ARG A 85 3.42 2.35 -5.99
N PHE A 86 3.09 1.14 -6.36
CA PHE A 86 2.95 0.02 -5.43
C PHE A 86 4.23 -0.82 -5.42
N ASP A 87 4.77 -1.09 -4.23
CA ASP A 87 6.01 -1.85 -4.08
C ASP A 87 5.75 -3.35 -4.19
N CYS A 88 6.61 -4.01 -4.96
CA CYS A 88 6.48 -5.41 -5.35
C CYS A 88 7.79 -6.13 -5.01
N PRO A 89 8.10 -6.32 -3.71
CA PRO A 89 9.35 -6.91 -3.27
C PRO A 89 9.55 -8.31 -3.85
N ARG A 90 10.79 -8.64 -4.22
CA ARG A 90 11.20 -9.98 -4.69
C ARG A 90 11.84 -10.79 -3.58
N THR A 91 12.32 -10.11 -2.56
CA THR A 91 13.03 -10.64 -1.41
C THR A 91 12.67 -9.82 -0.17
N MET A 92 12.85 -10.39 1.03
CA MET A 92 12.68 -9.63 2.27
C MET A 92 13.73 -8.51 2.45
N LYS A 93 14.84 -8.59 1.71
CA LYS A 93 15.83 -7.51 1.63
C LYS A 93 15.25 -6.27 0.96
N ASP A 94 14.43 -6.43 -0.07
CA ASP A 94 13.79 -5.28 -0.74
C ASP A 94 12.90 -4.49 0.24
N ILE A 95 12.20 -5.18 1.15
CA ILE A 95 11.39 -4.52 2.19
C ILE A 95 12.29 -3.78 3.19
N SER A 96 13.39 -4.40 3.61
CA SER A 96 14.34 -3.75 4.50
C SER A 96 14.97 -2.51 3.86
N GLU A 97 15.28 -2.55 2.57
CA GLU A 97 15.76 -1.40 1.81
C GLU A 97 14.71 -0.29 1.76
N GLN A 98 13.42 -0.59 1.57
CA GLN A 98 12.37 0.42 1.63
C GLN A 98 12.23 1.04 3.04
N MET A 99 12.36 0.24 4.10
CA MET A 99 12.36 0.74 5.48
C MET A 99 13.56 1.67 5.75
N GLU A 100 14.71 1.42 5.12
CA GLU A 100 15.88 2.32 5.18
C GLU A 100 15.61 3.62 4.40
N ILE A 101 15.04 3.52 3.19
CA ILE A 101 14.67 4.69 2.37
C ILE A 101 13.65 5.60 3.09
N LEU A 102 12.64 5.03 3.75
CA LEU A 102 11.67 5.82 4.52
C LEU A 102 12.35 6.67 5.61
N GLN A 103 13.46 6.18 6.18
CA GLN A 103 14.19 6.89 7.22
C GLN A 103 15.08 8.03 6.69
N GLU A 104 15.26 8.17 5.37
CA GLU A 104 16.03 9.28 4.77
C GLU A 104 15.39 10.65 5.09
N ILE A 105 14.10 10.69 5.44
CA ILE A 105 13.42 11.91 5.93
C ILE A 105 14.11 12.53 7.17
N ARG A 106 14.87 11.73 7.93
CA ARG A 106 15.66 12.19 9.08
C ARG A 106 16.78 13.16 8.71
N ASP A 107 17.15 13.25 7.43
CA ASP A 107 18.06 14.28 6.93
C ASP A 107 17.40 15.67 6.88
N PHE A 108 16.07 15.73 6.97
CA PHE A 108 15.25 16.95 6.88
C PHE A 108 14.45 17.25 8.17
N CYS A 109 14.17 16.24 8.99
CA CYS A 109 13.38 16.33 10.23
C CYS A 109 14.09 15.63 11.41
N GLU A 110 14.12 16.27 12.59
CA GLU A 110 14.81 15.73 13.78
C GLU A 110 14.01 14.62 14.49
N LEU A 111 13.91 13.45 13.86
CA LEU A 111 13.15 12.32 14.38
C LEU A 111 13.99 11.36 15.26
N PRO A 112 13.42 10.87 16.38
CA PRO A 112 14.09 9.91 17.26
C PRO A 112 14.52 8.62 16.54
N GLU A 113 15.60 8.01 17.02
CA GLU A 113 16.01 6.70 16.50
C GLU A 113 14.93 5.64 16.81
N GLY A 114 14.57 4.84 15.79
CA GLY A 114 13.63 3.74 15.93
C GLY A 114 12.15 4.14 15.98
N CYS A 115 11.79 5.40 15.72
CA CYS A 115 10.38 5.82 15.64
C CYS A 115 9.62 5.22 14.44
N PHE A 116 10.33 4.67 13.44
CA PHE A 116 9.75 4.04 12.26
C PHE A 116 9.47 2.53 12.42
N ARG A 117 9.81 1.93 13.57
CA ARG A 117 9.86 0.46 13.72
C ARG A 117 8.52 -0.26 13.50
N ASN A 118 7.40 0.47 13.59
CA ASN A 118 6.05 -0.01 13.33
C ASN A 118 5.62 0.13 11.87
N LEU A 119 6.40 0.79 11.01
CA LEU A 119 5.99 1.12 9.64
C LEU A 119 6.60 0.16 8.63
N ILE A 120 5.75 -0.38 7.75
CA ILE A 120 6.16 -1.17 6.59
C ILE A 120 5.77 -0.41 5.32
N PRO A 121 6.74 0.18 4.59
CA PRO A 121 6.46 0.81 3.31
C PRO A 121 5.93 -0.21 2.30
N ILE A 122 4.85 0.15 1.60
CA ILE A 122 4.22 -0.68 0.57
C ILE A 122 3.99 0.07 -0.75
N GLY A 123 4.28 1.37 -0.79
CA GLY A 123 4.12 2.18 -1.97
C GLY A 123 4.28 3.66 -1.71
N ASP A 124 3.83 4.45 -2.66
CA ASP A 124 3.97 5.90 -2.69
C ASP A 124 2.95 6.48 -3.68
N TRP A 125 2.20 7.49 -3.27
CA TRP A 125 1.23 8.18 -4.13
C TRP A 125 1.84 9.31 -4.97
N GLY A 126 3.11 9.63 -4.76
CA GLY A 126 3.85 10.63 -5.53
C GLY A 126 3.39 12.05 -5.26
N ALA A 127 3.49 12.91 -6.29
CA ALA A 127 3.28 14.36 -6.25
C ALA A 127 2.13 14.82 -5.33
N GLY A 128 2.44 15.65 -4.33
CA GLY A 128 1.55 16.16 -3.29
C GLY A 128 1.17 15.21 -2.15
N TRP A 129 1.53 13.92 -2.18
CA TRP A 129 1.20 12.94 -1.12
C TRP A 129 2.49 12.41 -0.51
N GLY A 130 2.88 11.16 -0.78
CA GLY A 130 4.18 10.61 -0.38
C GLY A 130 4.12 9.12 -0.04
N PRO A 131 5.03 8.63 0.82
CA PRO A 131 5.13 7.22 1.18
C PRO A 131 3.83 6.68 1.80
N LEU A 132 3.41 5.50 1.34
CA LEU A 132 2.30 4.72 1.87
C LEU A 132 2.85 3.54 2.68
N CYS A 133 2.42 3.43 3.93
CA CYS A 133 2.88 2.43 4.87
C CYS A 133 1.73 1.65 5.50
N ILE A 134 2.00 0.42 5.90
CA ILE A 134 1.21 -0.29 6.90
C ILE A 134 1.74 0.13 8.28
N ASP A 135 0.88 0.67 9.14
CA ASP A 135 1.16 0.89 10.55
C ASP A 135 0.81 -0.37 11.37
N LEU A 136 1.85 -1.10 11.78
CA LEU A 136 1.73 -2.34 12.54
C LEU A 136 1.24 -2.13 13.99
N SER A 137 1.17 -0.89 14.47
CA SER A 137 0.53 -0.59 15.76
C SER A 137 -0.99 -0.69 15.71
N LYS A 138 -1.57 -0.72 14.50
CA LYS A 138 -3.00 -0.81 14.23
C LYS A 138 -3.35 -2.20 13.66
N PRO A 139 -3.78 -3.15 14.50
CA PRO A 139 -4.03 -4.53 14.06
C PRO A 139 -5.23 -4.62 13.11
N GLU A 140 -5.12 -5.46 12.07
CA GLU A 140 -6.16 -5.63 11.04
C GLU A 140 -7.53 -5.99 11.62
N GLU A 141 -7.60 -6.69 12.76
CA GLU A 141 -8.86 -7.12 13.38
C GLU A 141 -9.63 -5.97 14.06
N MET A 142 -8.99 -4.83 14.28
CA MET A 142 -9.59 -3.66 14.93
C MET A 142 -10.00 -2.56 13.94
N VAL A 143 -9.73 -2.76 12.65
CA VAL A 143 -10.07 -1.78 11.60
C VAL A 143 -11.58 -1.63 11.46
N ASP A 144 -12.06 -0.40 11.60
CA ASP A 144 -13.41 0.04 11.26
C ASP A 144 -13.35 1.03 10.08
N GLY A 145 -14.17 0.80 9.07
CA GLY A 145 -14.20 1.65 7.87
C GLY A 145 -14.73 3.05 8.14
N ASP A 146 -15.49 3.24 9.21
CA ASP A 146 -16.08 4.54 9.59
C ASP A 146 -15.24 5.29 10.65
N ASP A 147 -14.13 4.70 11.14
CA ASP A 147 -13.25 5.27 12.16
C ASP A 147 -11.79 5.31 11.71
N GLU A 148 -11.35 6.47 11.22
CA GLU A 148 -9.99 6.71 10.71
C GLU A 148 -8.89 6.42 11.74
N ASP A 149 -9.18 6.54 13.04
CA ASP A 149 -8.20 6.24 14.09
C ASP A 149 -7.78 4.77 14.09
N THR A 150 -8.63 3.89 13.55
CA THR A 150 -8.37 2.45 13.44
C THR A 150 -7.70 2.03 12.13
N TRP A 151 -7.59 2.93 11.15
CA TRP A 151 -7.09 2.61 9.82
C TRP A 151 -5.60 2.28 9.83
N SER A 152 -5.26 1.12 9.27
CA SER A 152 -3.89 0.57 9.30
C SER A 152 -3.02 1.00 8.13
N LEU A 153 -3.58 1.52 7.04
CA LEU A 153 -2.77 2.16 6.00
C LEU A 153 -2.69 3.65 6.26
N VAL A 154 -1.46 4.13 6.29
CA VAL A 154 -1.14 5.51 6.61
C VAL A 154 -0.19 6.06 5.55
N TRP A 155 -0.29 7.36 5.29
CA TRP A 155 0.60 8.05 4.37
C TRP A 155 1.30 9.21 5.06
N PHE A 156 2.39 9.66 4.46
CA PHE A 156 3.18 10.76 4.97
C PHE A 156 3.36 11.80 3.89
N ASP A 157 3.12 13.06 4.24
CA ASP A 157 3.35 14.18 3.34
C ASP A 157 4.84 14.35 3.05
N HIS A 158 5.22 14.43 1.78
CA HIS A 158 6.61 14.64 1.36
C HIS A 158 6.94 16.10 1.03
N GLU A 159 5.94 16.98 1.00
CA GLU A 159 6.11 18.43 0.85
C GLU A 159 6.19 19.13 2.21
N ASP A 160 5.61 18.52 3.25
CA ASP A 160 5.71 18.98 4.63
C ASP A 160 6.69 18.11 5.46
N PHE A 161 7.74 18.73 5.98
CA PHE A 161 8.83 18.05 6.69
C PHE A 161 8.68 18.11 8.23
N ASP A 162 7.55 18.61 8.74
CA ASP A 162 7.29 18.73 10.19
C ASP A 162 6.72 17.42 10.79
N TRP A 163 7.30 16.27 10.42
CA TRP A 163 6.83 14.93 10.81
C TRP A 163 6.91 14.68 12.32
N ASP A 164 7.85 15.32 13.01
CA ASP A 164 8.01 15.26 14.46
C ASP A 164 6.87 15.95 15.20
N GLU A 165 6.25 16.96 14.60
CA GLU A 165 5.07 17.64 15.15
C GLU A 165 3.77 16.95 14.75
N GLN A 166 3.69 16.45 13.51
CA GLN A 166 2.43 15.96 12.93
C GLN A 166 2.17 14.48 13.19
N TYR A 167 3.21 13.64 13.16
CA TYR A 167 3.05 12.19 13.05
C TYR A 167 3.68 11.43 14.21
N LEU A 168 4.53 12.08 15.01
CA LEU A 168 5.20 11.44 16.14
C LEU A 168 4.25 11.37 17.34
N GLY A 169 3.84 10.16 17.70
CA GLY A 169 3.00 9.87 18.84
C GLY A 169 3.74 10.00 20.19
N GLU A 170 2.97 10.10 21.27
CA GLU A 170 3.51 10.11 22.65
C GLU A 170 4.26 8.82 23.01
N ASP A 171 4.02 7.73 22.29
CA ASP A 171 4.71 6.45 22.42
C ASP A 171 6.10 6.43 21.73
N GLY A 172 6.46 7.54 21.07
CA GLY A 172 7.71 7.72 20.34
C GLY A 172 7.74 7.02 18.98
N LEU A 173 6.59 6.67 18.43
CA LEU A 173 6.43 6.07 17.10
C LEU A 173 5.80 7.05 16.11
N LEU A 174 6.10 6.87 14.83
CA LEU A 174 5.43 7.58 13.75
C LEU A 174 4.17 6.84 13.32
N HIS A 175 3.06 7.56 13.14
CA HIS A 175 1.78 7.00 12.74
C HIS A 175 1.24 7.50 11.40
N GLY A 176 1.79 8.59 10.84
CA GLY A 176 1.32 9.17 9.58
C GLY A 176 -0.14 9.65 9.63
N GLN A 177 -0.68 10.05 8.48
CA GLN A 177 -2.10 10.34 8.31
C GLN A 177 -2.86 9.10 7.84
N ALA A 178 -4.09 8.93 8.33
CA ALA A 178 -4.97 7.86 7.88
C ALA A 178 -5.16 7.94 6.35
N ALA A 179 -5.01 6.79 5.69
CA ALA A 179 -4.96 6.71 4.24
C ALA A 179 -6.10 5.82 3.71
N LEU A 180 -6.11 4.57 4.17
CA LEU A 180 -7.16 3.59 3.87
C LEU A 180 -7.33 2.66 5.09
N PRO A 181 -8.52 2.08 5.30
CA PRO A 181 -8.77 1.19 6.43
C PRO A 181 -7.76 0.03 6.53
N SER A 182 -7.45 -0.62 5.39
CA SER A 182 -6.57 -1.79 5.36
C SER A 182 -5.98 -2.05 3.98
N LEU A 183 -4.97 -2.94 3.92
CA LEU A 183 -4.45 -3.48 2.66
C LEU A 183 -5.55 -4.12 1.80
N LYS A 184 -6.57 -4.71 2.43
CA LYS A 184 -7.69 -5.28 1.70
C LYS A 184 -8.44 -4.23 0.89
N VAL A 185 -8.76 -3.09 1.51
CA VAL A 185 -9.44 -1.96 0.83
C VAL A 185 -8.58 -1.43 -0.32
N LEU A 186 -7.27 -1.31 -0.12
CA LEU A 186 -6.34 -0.94 -1.19
C LEU A 186 -6.43 -1.92 -2.37
N LEU A 187 -6.42 -3.23 -2.13
CA LEU A 187 -6.55 -4.22 -3.19
C LEU A 187 -7.94 -4.17 -3.86
N ASP A 188 -9.02 -3.97 -3.09
CA ASP A 188 -10.37 -3.83 -3.64
C ASP A 188 -10.46 -2.61 -4.58
N TRP A 189 -9.88 -1.47 -4.20
CA TRP A 189 -9.92 -0.26 -5.02
C TRP A 189 -8.93 -0.34 -6.19
N TYR A 190 -7.66 -0.63 -5.91
CA TYR A 190 -6.59 -0.53 -6.91
C TYR A 190 -6.44 -1.76 -7.80
N PHE A 191 -6.75 -2.95 -7.32
CA PHE A 191 -6.59 -4.19 -8.10
C PHE A 191 -7.92 -4.63 -8.69
N TYR A 192 -8.98 -4.69 -7.88
CA TYR A 192 -10.31 -5.07 -8.34
C TYR A 192 -11.06 -3.95 -9.09
N GLY A 193 -10.75 -2.68 -8.84
CA GLY A 193 -11.47 -1.56 -9.43
C GLY A 193 -12.88 -1.41 -8.85
N GLU A 194 -13.08 -1.73 -7.56
CA GLU A 194 -14.40 -1.80 -6.93
C GLU A 194 -15.25 -0.53 -7.13
N LEU A 195 -14.61 0.64 -7.13
CA LEU A 195 -15.28 1.93 -7.24
C LEU A 195 -15.60 2.35 -8.68
N GLU A 196 -15.09 1.67 -9.70
CA GLU A 196 -15.22 2.08 -11.11
C GLU A 196 -16.68 2.11 -11.59
N ASN A 197 -17.50 1.14 -11.15
CA ASN A 197 -18.92 1.10 -11.50
C ASN A 197 -19.71 2.23 -10.84
N LYS A 198 -19.35 2.60 -9.60
CA LYS A 198 -20.01 3.69 -8.87
C LYS A 198 -19.65 5.04 -9.51
N TYR A 199 -18.37 5.21 -9.85
CA TYR A 199 -17.90 6.36 -10.63
C TYR A 199 -18.65 6.53 -11.95
N GLU A 200 -18.81 5.45 -12.74
CA GLU A 200 -19.54 5.52 -14.01
C GLU A 200 -21.00 5.94 -13.81
N GLN A 201 -21.63 5.54 -12.70
CA GLN A 201 -23.01 5.91 -12.39
C GLN A 201 -23.15 7.39 -11.99
N GLU A 202 -22.19 7.93 -11.25
CA GLU A 202 -22.23 9.31 -10.74
C GLU A 202 -21.73 10.32 -11.79
N GLU A 203 -20.63 10.00 -12.46
CA GLU A 203 -19.96 10.92 -13.40
C GLU A 203 -20.33 10.68 -14.87
N GLY A 204 -20.98 9.56 -15.19
CA GLY A 204 -21.32 9.18 -16.57
C GLY A 204 -20.10 8.85 -17.44
N VAL A 205 -18.93 8.65 -16.81
CA VAL A 205 -17.67 8.31 -17.47
C VAL A 205 -17.21 6.94 -16.98
N LYS A 206 -16.96 6.04 -17.91
CA LYS A 206 -16.45 4.70 -17.58
C LYS A 206 -14.93 4.73 -17.41
N PRO A 207 -14.39 4.39 -16.23
CA PRO A 207 -12.95 4.23 -16.07
C PRO A 207 -12.45 3.05 -16.91
N THR A 208 -11.44 3.29 -17.73
CA THR A 208 -10.68 2.26 -18.44
C THR A 208 -9.19 2.55 -18.30
N TYR A 209 -8.34 1.59 -18.63
CA TYR A 209 -6.90 1.81 -18.69
C TYR A 209 -6.55 3.04 -19.55
N GLU A 210 -7.12 3.16 -20.75
CA GLU A 210 -6.89 4.31 -21.64
C GLU A 210 -7.35 5.62 -21.00
N TRP A 211 -8.51 5.61 -20.34
CA TRP A 211 -9.02 6.79 -19.65
C TRP A 211 -8.10 7.26 -18.52
N TYR A 212 -7.60 6.33 -17.69
CA TYR A 212 -6.60 6.67 -16.66
C TYR A 212 -5.32 7.25 -17.28
N GLN A 213 -4.83 6.64 -18.37
CA GLN A 213 -3.64 7.13 -19.08
C GLN A 213 -3.85 8.53 -19.68
N ASP A 214 -5.05 8.85 -20.15
CA ASP A 214 -5.34 10.14 -20.79
C ASP A 214 -5.63 11.26 -19.78
N THR A 215 -6.33 10.94 -18.69
CA THR A 215 -6.68 11.92 -17.63
C THR A 215 -5.43 12.49 -16.94
N LEU A 216 -4.33 11.73 -16.98
CA LEU A 216 -3.11 12.02 -16.22
C LEU A 216 -1.95 12.49 -17.10
N LYS A 217 -2.21 12.74 -18.41
CA LYS A 217 -1.29 13.44 -19.33
C LYS A 217 -1.40 14.97 -19.24
N LEU A 218 -2.31 15.49 -18.42
CA LEU A 218 -2.58 16.92 -18.24
C LEU A 218 -1.59 17.56 -17.26
#